data_AF-A0ABC8DFR4-F1
#
_entry.id   AF-A0ABC8DFR4-F1
#
_cell.length_a   1.000
_cell.length_b   1.000
_cell.length_c   1.000
_cell.angle_alpha   90.00
_cell.angle_beta   90.00
_cell.angle_gamma   90.00
#
_symmetry.space_group_name_H-M   'P 1'
#
loop_
_entity.id
_entity.type
_entity.pdbx_description
1 polymer ?
#
loop_
_entity_poly.entity_id
_entity_poly.type
_entity_poly.pdbx_seq_one_letter_code
_entity_poly.pdbx_strand_id
1 'polypeptide(L)'
;MAKVKKHITFSDPTESPYGIAYIKKEMEAKGCSKMNETIERIFAEHDEMKARLNDEDALVEKIFQRFKQTLDIIRVRAGHTDKNSQINLELWNAFLMASPLDVTVLTDHYTSESVAMATEKVSKDIAAFKQRKDEQKARQTMRKGEK
;
A
#
# COMPACT_ATOMS: atom_id res chain seq x y z
N MET A 1 -9.58 45.30 -0.23
CA MET A 1 -8.30 44.89 -0.85
C MET A 1 -7.99 45.84 -1.99
N ALA A 2 -6.73 46.27 -2.14
CA ALA A 2 -6.32 47.15 -3.23
C ALA A 2 -6.34 46.37 -4.56
N LYS A 3 -7.01 46.93 -5.59
CA LYS A 3 -7.07 46.31 -6.92
C LYS A 3 -5.95 46.88 -7.80
N VAL A 4 -5.11 46.00 -8.34
CA VAL A 4 -4.02 46.38 -9.24
C VAL A 4 -4.47 46.18 -10.68
N LYS A 5 -4.39 47.23 -11.51
CA LYS A 5 -4.76 47.14 -12.94
C LYS A 5 -3.52 46.76 -13.75
N LYS A 6 -3.60 45.65 -14.48
CA LYS A 6 -2.57 45.17 -15.42
C LYS A 6 -3.23 44.92 -16.76
N HIS A 7 -2.53 45.22 -17.86
CA HIS A 7 -2.98 44.85 -19.21
C HIS A 7 -2.46 43.45 -19.52
N ILE A 8 -3.39 42.56 -19.86
CA ILE A 8 -3.11 41.17 -20.24
C ILE A 8 -3.74 40.95 -21.60
N THR A 9 -2.97 40.43 -22.54
CA THR A 9 -3.42 40.04 -23.88
C THR A 9 -3.60 38.53 -23.92
N PHE A 10 -4.73 38.07 -24.44
CA PHE A 10 -5.01 36.66 -24.70
C PHE A 10 -4.93 36.40 -26.21
N SER A 11 -4.57 35.18 -26.58
CA SER A 11 -4.64 34.71 -27.97
C SER A 11 -6.06 34.78 -28.52
N ASP A 12 -6.16 34.94 -29.83
CA ASP A 12 -7.44 34.99 -30.53
C ASP A 12 -8.19 33.65 -30.38
N PRO A 13 -9.54 33.65 -30.20
CA PRO A 13 -10.35 32.44 -30.18
C PRO A 13 -10.13 31.48 -31.35
N THR A 14 -9.71 31.99 -32.50
CA THR A 14 -9.44 31.21 -33.72
C THR A 14 -8.11 30.47 -33.67
N GLU A 15 -7.17 30.90 -32.80
CA GLU A 15 -5.83 30.31 -32.67
C GLU A 15 -5.72 29.35 -31.48
N SER A 16 -6.50 29.56 -30.41
CA SER A 16 -6.46 28.72 -29.22
C SER A 16 -7.83 28.64 -28.53
N PRO A 17 -8.29 27.43 -28.15
CA PRO A 17 -9.50 27.29 -27.34
C PRO A 17 -9.31 27.83 -25.90
N TYR A 18 -8.06 28.06 -25.49
CA TYR A 18 -7.68 28.58 -24.18
C TYR A 18 -7.37 30.08 -24.26
N GLY A 19 -7.83 30.85 -23.27
CA GLY A 19 -7.73 32.32 -23.25
C GLY A 19 -9.12 32.96 -23.16
N ILE A 20 -9.43 33.91 -24.05
CA ILE A 20 -10.70 34.64 -23.99
C ILE A 20 -11.92 33.73 -24.24
N ALA A 21 -11.78 32.73 -25.11
CA ALA A 21 -12.85 31.78 -25.45
C ALA A 21 -13.23 30.92 -24.24
N TYR A 22 -12.23 30.37 -23.56
CA TYR A 22 -12.42 29.60 -22.33
C TYR A 22 -13.04 30.43 -21.21
N ILE A 23 -12.55 31.66 -21.00
CA ILE A 23 -13.08 32.54 -19.94
C ILE A 23 -14.54 32.93 -20.22
N LYS A 24 -14.90 33.24 -21.47
CA LYS A 24 -16.30 33.53 -21.85
C LYS A 24 -17.21 32.33 -21.58
N LYS A 25 -16.78 31.12 -21.94
CA LYS A 25 -17.53 29.89 -21.65
C LYS A 25 -17.74 29.69 -20.15
N GLU A 26 -16.69 29.89 -19.35
CA GLU A 26 -16.77 29.79 -17.88
C GLU A 26 -17.63 30.90 -17.26
N MET A 27 -17.61 32.10 -17.82
CA MET A 27 -18.50 33.21 -17.41
C MET A 27 -19.97 32.85 -17.63
N GLU A 28 -20.30 32.29 -18.79
CA GLU A 28 -21.66 31.83 -19.14
C GLU A 28 -22.10 30.67 -18.25
N ALA A 29 -21.23 29.67 -18.04
CA ALA A 29 -21.57 28.49 -17.24
C ALA A 29 -21.79 28.83 -15.76
N LYS A 30 -21.06 29.82 -15.22
CA LYS A 30 -21.09 30.20 -13.79
C LYS A 30 -21.90 31.48 -13.50
N GLY A 31 -22.49 32.10 -14.53
CA GLY A 31 -23.29 33.32 -14.40
C GLY A 31 -22.52 34.56 -13.93
N CYS A 32 -21.20 34.62 -14.18
CA CYS A 32 -20.35 35.71 -13.72
C CYS A 32 -20.39 36.89 -14.69
N SER A 33 -20.63 38.10 -14.17
CA SER A 33 -20.68 39.33 -14.98
C SER A 33 -19.31 39.97 -15.21
N LYS A 34 -18.31 39.67 -14.38
CA LYS A 34 -16.96 40.25 -14.48
C LYS A 34 -15.92 39.19 -14.77
N MET A 35 -15.18 39.42 -15.84
CA MET A 35 -14.09 38.57 -16.30
C MET A 35 -13.00 38.36 -15.24
N ASN A 36 -12.64 39.40 -14.48
CA ASN A 36 -11.63 39.29 -13.41
C ASN A 36 -12.05 38.31 -12.30
N GLU A 37 -13.33 38.33 -11.91
CA GLU A 37 -13.86 37.44 -10.87
C GLU A 37 -13.88 35.99 -11.34
N THR A 38 -14.16 35.76 -12.63
CA THR A 38 -14.08 34.44 -13.25
C THR A 38 -12.63 33.93 -13.30
N ILE A 39 -11.67 34.78 -13.65
CA ILE A 39 -10.25 34.41 -13.67
C ILE A 39 -9.75 34.03 -12.27
N GLU A 40 -10.06 34.84 -11.25
CA GLU A 40 -9.68 34.54 -9.86
C GLU A 40 -10.29 33.21 -9.38
N ARG A 41 -11.54 32.92 -9.75
CA ARG A 41 -12.18 31.62 -9.47
C ARG A 41 -11.51 30.45 -10.17
N ILE A 42 -11.19 30.58 -11.47
CA ILE A 42 -10.48 29.53 -12.22
C ILE A 42 -9.14 29.24 -11.56
N PHE A 43 -8.40 30.26 -11.10
CA PHE A 43 -7.16 30.06 -10.39
C PHE A 43 -7.35 29.35 -9.05
N ALA A 44 -8.37 29.70 -8.28
CA ALA A 44 -8.69 29.02 -7.02
C ALA A 44 -9.06 27.55 -7.25
N GLU A 45 -9.91 27.25 -8.23
CA GLU A 45 -10.29 25.87 -8.59
C GLU A 45 -9.09 25.06 -9.08
N HIS A 46 -8.21 25.67 -9.86
CA HIS A 46 -6.99 25.01 -10.34
C HIS A 46 -6.00 24.72 -9.21
N ASP A 47 -5.85 25.64 -8.26
CA ASP A 47 -5.04 25.41 -7.05
C ASP A 47 -5.62 24.26 -6.21
N GLU A 48 -6.94 24.23 -6.03
CA GLU A 48 -7.64 23.16 -5.32
C GLU A 48 -7.50 21.80 -6.03
N MET A 49 -7.65 21.76 -7.36
CA MET A 49 -7.44 20.54 -8.15
C MET A 49 -6.01 20.03 -8.04
N LYS A 50 -5.01 20.92 -8.10
CA LYS A 50 -3.61 20.55 -7.89
C LYS A 50 -3.37 19.99 -6.49
N ALA A 51 -3.96 20.59 -5.47
CA ALA A 51 -3.86 20.10 -4.11
C ALA A 51 -4.47 18.68 -3.99
N ARG A 52 -5.67 18.46 -4.57
CA ARG A 52 -6.30 17.13 -4.58
C ARG A 52 -5.47 16.07 -5.31
N LEU A 53 -4.91 16.40 -6.48
CA LEU A 53 -4.04 15.47 -7.22
C LEU A 53 -2.79 15.10 -6.43
N ASN A 54 -2.14 16.08 -5.78
CA ASN A 54 -1.00 15.83 -4.91
C ASN A 54 -1.37 14.94 -3.71
N ASP A 55 -2.56 15.14 -3.13
CA ASP A 55 -3.06 14.32 -2.04
C ASP A 55 -3.38 12.88 -2.48
N GLU A 56 -3.93 12.71 -3.68
CA GLU A 56 -4.18 11.40 -4.30
C GLU A 56 -2.87 10.66 -4.57
N ASP A 57 -1.88 11.32 -5.19
CA ASP A 57 -0.55 10.73 -5.42
C ASP A 57 0.15 10.35 -4.10
N ALA A 58 0.05 11.22 -3.09
CA ALA A 58 0.57 10.93 -1.76
C ALA A 58 -0.15 9.76 -1.08
N LEU A 59 -1.45 9.58 -1.32
CA LEU A 59 -2.22 8.44 -0.83
C LEU A 59 -1.79 7.15 -1.53
N VAL A 60 -1.67 7.17 -2.85
CA VAL A 60 -1.21 6.02 -3.65
C VAL A 60 0.18 5.58 -3.21
N GLU A 61 1.11 6.52 -3.02
CA GLU A 61 2.46 6.20 -2.57
C GLU A 61 2.47 5.60 -1.16
N LYS A 62 1.68 6.14 -0.22
CA LYS A 62 1.54 5.56 1.13
C LYS A 62 0.99 4.14 1.09
N ILE A 63 0.00 3.89 0.24
CA ILE A 63 -0.58 2.56 0.04
C ILE A 63 0.48 1.61 -0.52
N PHE A 64 1.18 2.02 -1.58
CA PHE A 64 2.24 1.24 -2.22
C PHE A 64 3.35 0.87 -1.22
N GLN A 65 3.86 1.84 -0.45
CA GLN A 65 4.90 1.59 0.55
C GLN A 65 4.46 0.58 1.62
N ARG A 66 3.20 0.67 2.08
CA ARG A 66 2.65 -0.27 3.06
C ARG A 66 2.55 -1.70 2.51
N PHE A 67 2.11 -1.84 1.25
CA PHE A 67 2.05 -3.15 0.59
C PHE A 67 3.44 -3.70 0.34
N LYS A 68 4.36 -2.88 -0.18
CA LYS A 68 5.75 -3.25 -0.44
C LYS A 68 6.42 -3.79 0.82
N GLN A 69 6.33 -3.07 1.94
CA GLN A 69 6.92 -3.53 3.20
C GLN A 69 6.37 -4.90 3.64
N THR A 70 5.07 -5.12 3.49
CA THR A 70 4.44 -6.40 3.85
C THR A 70 4.89 -7.52 2.93
N LEU A 71 4.91 -7.26 1.62
CA LEU A 71 5.32 -8.23 0.60
C LEU A 71 6.80 -8.59 0.71
N ASP A 72 7.67 -7.63 1.02
CA ASP A 72 9.10 -7.86 1.19
C ASP A 72 9.37 -8.79 2.39
N ILE A 73 8.67 -8.61 3.51
CA ILE A 73 8.76 -9.51 4.67
C ILE A 73 8.33 -10.92 4.29
N ILE A 74 7.23 -11.07 3.55
CA ILE A 74 6.73 -12.37 3.09
C ILE A 74 7.76 -13.01 2.15
N ARG A 75 8.29 -12.26 1.18
CA ARG A 75 9.30 -12.72 0.23
C ARG A 75 10.55 -13.25 0.94
N VAL A 76 11.10 -12.49 1.88
CA VAL A 76 12.31 -12.89 2.63
C VAL A 76 12.06 -14.18 3.41
N ARG A 77 10.93 -14.29 4.11
CA ARG A 77 10.59 -15.49 4.88
C ARG A 77 10.36 -16.71 3.98
N ALA A 78 9.61 -16.54 2.89
CA ALA A 78 9.39 -17.60 1.91
C ALA A 78 10.71 -18.08 1.30
N GLY A 79 11.62 -17.17 0.96
CA GLY A 79 12.95 -17.51 0.46
C GLY A 79 13.80 -18.29 1.47
N HIS A 80 13.74 -17.95 2.77
CA HIS A 80 14.40 -18.74 3.81
C HIS A 80 13.81 -20.13 3.96
N THR A 81 12.47 -20.26 3.93
CA THR A 81 11.81 -21.57 3.98
C THR A 81 12.21 -22.43 2.79
N ASP A 82 12.20 -21.88 1.57
CA ASP A 82 12.59 -22.60 0.36
C ASP A 82 14.05 -23.09 0.43
N LYS A 83 14.98 -22.19 0.80
CA LYS A 83 16.39 -22.54 0.98
C LYS A 83 16.58 -23.64 2.03
N ASN A 84 15.88 -23.55 3.16
CA ASN A 84 15.99 -24.55 4.22
C ASN A 84 15.38 -25.90 3.81
N SER A 85 14.27 -25.90 3.06
CA SER A 85 13.66 -27.12 2.52
C SER A 85 14.59 -27.81 1.53
N GLN A 86 15.27 -27.06 0.65
CA GLN A 86 16.27 -27.60 -0.27
C GLN A 86 17.46 -28.21 0.50
N ILE A 87 18.03 -27.50 1.47
CA ILE A 87 19.11 -28.04 2.30
C ILE A 87 18.68 -29.34 3.00
N ASN A 88 17.47 -29.37 3.57
CA ASN A 88 16.95 -30.57 4.22
C ASN A 88 16.77 -31.73 3.23
N LEU A 89 16.28 -31.46 2.02
CA LEU A 89 16.16 -32.47 0.95
C LEU A 89 17.53 -33.07 0.60
N GLU A 90 18.58 -32.25 0.46
CA GLU A 90 19.92 -32.75 0.18
C GLU A 90 20.48 -33.59 1.33
N LEU A 91 20.25 -33.18 2.58
CA LEU A 91 20.66 -33.96 3.76
C LEU A 91 19.92 -35.31 3.82
N TRP A 92 18.61 -35.32 3.56
CA TRP A 92 17.83 -36.55 3.48
C TRP A 92 18.27 -37.44 2.33
N ASN A 93 18.59 -36.88 1.16
CA ASN A 93 19.14 -37.63 0.05
C ASN A 93 20.46 -38.31 0.43
N ALA A 94 21.40 -37.57 1.03
CA ALA A 94 22.66 -38.14 1.50
C ALA A 94 22.46 -39.26 2.54
N PHE A 95 21.53 -39.06 3.48
CA PHE A 95 21.17 -40.07 4.48
C PHE A 95 20.56 -41.33 3.85
N LEU A 96 19.58 -41.17 2.95
CA LEU A 96 18.88 -42.27 2.30
C LEU A 96 19.77 -43.04 1.32
N MET A 97 20.76 -42.39 0.70
CA MET A 97 21.80 -43.08 -0.07
C MET A 97 22.65 -44.00 0.81
N ALA A 98 22.95 -43.58 2.04
CA ALA A 98 23.70 -44.39 3.01
C ALA A 98 22.83 -45.44 3.73
N SER A 99 21.52 -45.22 3.79
CA SER A 99 20.55 -46.08 4.49
C SER A 99 19.23 -46.12 3.69
N PRO A 100 19.19 -46.94 2.62
CA PRO A 100 18.00 -47.02 1.78
C PRO A 100 16.83 -47.58 2.58
N LEU A 101 15.67 -46.95 2.43
CA LEU A 101 14.42 -47.43 3.02
C LEU A 101 13.67 -48.24 1.97
N ASP A 102 13.21 -49.44 2.34
CA ASP A 102 12.40 -50.29 1.45
C ASP A 102 11.03 -49.67 1.17
N VAL A 103 10.44 -48.98 2.17
CA VAL A 103 9.14 -48.31 2.05
C VAL A 103 9.14 -47.02 2.86
N THR A 104 8.59 -45.94 2.27
CA THR A 104 8.38 -44.68 2.98
C THR A 104 7.12 -44.76 3.83
N VAL A 105 7.22 -44.46 5.12
CA VAL A 105 6.07 -44.33 6.01
C VAL A 105 5.54 -42.91 5.93
N LEU A 106 4.30 -42.76 5.48
CA LEU A 106 3.64 -41.45 5.36
C LEU A 106 3.10 -40.98 6.72
N THR A 107 3.05 -39.67 6.90
CA THR A 107 2.66 -39.03 8.17
C THR A 107 1.18 -39.21 8.54
N ASP A 108 0.32 -39.47 7.56
CA ASP A 108 -1.08 -39.83 7.77
C ASP A 108 -1.27 -41.25 8.33
N HIS A 109 -0.33 -42.16 8.04
CA HIS A 109 -0.32 -43.52 8.56
C HIS A 109 0.37 -43.61 9.93
N TYR A 110 1.46 -42.88 10.12
CA TYR A 110 2.18 -42.87 11.40
C TYR A 110 2.94 -41.56 11.59
N THR A 111 2.70 -40.90 12.73
CA THR A 111 3.48 -39.74 13.18
C THR A 111 4.19 -40.12 14.47
N SER A 112 5.51 -39.94 14.54
CA SER A 112 6.26 -40.22 15.76
C SER A 112 5.85 -39.29 16.89
N GLU A 113 5.89 -39.78 18.13
CA GLU A 113 5.56 -38.99 19.33
C GLU A 113 6.42 -37.71 19.42
N SER A 114 7.70 -37.80 19.02
CA SER A 114 8.61 -36.65 18.97
C SER A 114 8.12 -35.56 18.00
N VAL A 115 7.62 -35.94 16.82
CA VAL A 115 7.05 -34.99 15.85
C VAL A 115 5.73 -34.41 16.36
N ALA A 116 4.90 -35.22 17.01
CA ALA A 116 3.65 -34.75 17.62
C ALA A 116 3.93 -33.72 18.72
N MET A 117 4.84 -34.01 19.67
CA MET A 117 5.23 -33.09 20.74
C MET A 117 5.84 -31.78 20.20
N ALA A 118 6.72 -31.87 19.19
CA ALA A 118 7.30 -30.69 18.56
C ALA A 118 6.23 -29.82 17.88
N THR A 119 5.30 -30.45 17.15
CA THR A 119 4.19 -29.76 16.49
C THR A 119 3.28 -29.06 17.49
N GLU A 120 2.96 -29.72 18.60
CA GLU A 120 2.13 -29.16 19.68
C GLU A 120 2.81 -27.93 20.30
N LYS A 121 4.10 -28.02 20.62
CA LYS A 121 4.87 -26.90 21.16
C LYS A 121 4.87 -25.71 20.20
N VAL A 122 5.22 -25.93 18.93
CA VAL A 122 5.26 -24.86 17.92
C VAL A 122 3.88 -24.21 17.74
N SER A 123 2.81 -25.01 17.76
CA SER A 123 1.44 -24.50 17.68
C SER A 123 1.08 -23.61 18.88
N LYS A 124 1.46 -24.01 20.10
CA LYS A 124 1.27 -23.21 21.32
C LYS A 124 2.08 -21.91 21.28
N ASP A 125 3.34 -21.97 20.84
CA ASP A 125 4.20 -20.79 20.71
C ASP A 125 3.64 -19.78 19.70
N ILE A 126 3.13 -20.25 18.56
CA ILE A 126 2.46 -19.42 17.55
C ILE A 126 1.19 -18.77 18.13
N ALA A 127 0.36 -19.54 18.85
CA ALA A 127 -0.86 -19.03 19.48
C ALA A 127 -0.53 -17.94 20.52
N ALA A 128 0.44 -18.19 21.39
CA ALA A 128 0.90 -17.22 22.38
C ALA A 128 1.47 -15.95 21.74
N PHE A 129 2.23 -16.08 20.64
CA PHE A 129 2.74 -14.93 19.90
C PHE A 129 1.62 -14.09 19.27
N LYS A 130 0.61 -14.75 18.67
CA LYS A 130 -0.58 -14.06 18.12
C LYS A 130 -1.32 -13.30 19.22
N GLN A 131 -1.59 -13.96 20.35
CA GLN A 131 -2.26 -13.34 21.50
C GLN A 131 -1.52 -12.08 21.98
N ARG A 132 -0.21 -12.17 22.22
CA ARG A 132 0.61 -11.01 22.65
C ARG A 132 0.56 -9.86 21.64
N LYS A 133 0.60 -10.16 20.35
CA LYS A 133 0.52 -9.16 19.28
C LYS A 133 -0.85 -8.47 19.27
N ASP A 134 -1.92 -9.21 19.47
CA ASP A 134 -3.29 -8.69 19.49
C ASP A 134 -3.53 -7.85 20.75
N GLU A 135 -3.03 -8.28 21.91
CA GLU A 135 -3.03 -7.50 23.15
C GLU A 135 -2.25 -6.17 23.01
N GLN A 136 -1.09 -6.18 22.37
CA GLN A 136 -0.31 -4.97 22.09
C GLN A 136 -1.06 -4.00 21.17
N LYS A 137 -1.70 -4.52 20.11
CA LYS A 137 -2.53 -3.70 19.22
C LYS A 137 -3.71 -3.09 19.99
N ALA A 138 -4.44 -3.89 20.76
CA ALA A 138 -5.57 -3.42 21.55
C ALA A 138 -5.17 -2.29 22.52
N ARG A 139 -4.03 -2.43 23.22
CA ARG A 139 -3.48 -1.38 24.10
C ARG A 139 -3.10 -0.10 23.36
N GLN A 140 -2.57 -0.21 22.13
CA GLN A 140 -2.24 0.96 21.31
C GLN A 140 -3.49 1.69 20.78
N THR A 141 -4.56 0.95 20.48
CA THR A 141 -5.84 1.54 20.04
C THR A 141 -6.52 2.30 21.19
N MET A 142 -6.55 1.74 22.40
CA MET A 142 -7.12 2.42 23.57
C MET A 142 -6.40 3.74 23.89
N ARG A 143 -5.06 3.75 23.84
CA ARG A 143 -4.24 4.97 24.05
C ARG A 143 -4.43 6.07 23.01
N LYS A 144 -4.95 5.74 21.82
CA LYS A 144 -5.23 6.73 20.76
C LYS A 144 -6.65 7.30 20.81
N GLY A 145 -7.58 6.64 21.52
CA GLY A 145 -8.95 7.13 21.72
C GLY A 145 -9.14 8.06 22.92
N GLU A 146 -8.12 8.20 23.78
CA GLU A 146 -8.12 9.07 24.97
C GLU A 146 -7.46 10.45 24.73
N LYS A 147 -7.19 10.82 23.47
CA LYS A 147 -6.70 12.15 23.05
C LYS A 147 -7.65 12.76 22.03
#